data_AF-A0A221W248-F1
#
_entry.id   AF-A0A221W248-F1
#
_cell.length_a   1.000
_cell.length_b   1.000
_cell.length_c   1.000
_cell.angle_alpha   90.00
_cell.angle_beta   90.00
_cell.angle_gamma   90.00
#
_symmetry.space_group_name_H-M   'P 1'
#
loop_
_entity.id
_entity.type
_entity.pdbx_description
1 polymer ?
#
loop_
_entity_poly.entity_id
_entity_poly.type
_entity_poly.pdbx_seq_one_letter_code
_entity_poly.pdbx_strand_id
1 'polypeptide(L)'
;MQRSATSQYPAYMGKTVQIRDLDDEAYTVMRTRAAREHLSLSAYLRRQIESQANSLTMEELLARADRRRAHGMGTTPEQITDGVRAARHD
;
A
#
# COMPACT_ATOMS: atom_id res chain seq x y z
N MET A 1 26.28 -10.63 44.71
CA MET A 1 25.57 -9.39 44.28
C MET A 1 25.62 -9.31 42.76
N GLN A 2 24.75 -10.04 42.06
CA GLN A 2 24.65 -10.00 40.60
C GLN A 2 23.44 -9.16 40.22
N ARG A 3 23.69 -8.01 39.58
CA ARG A 3 22.63 -7.19 38.99
C ARG A 3 22.29 -7.82 37.64
N SER A 4 21.15 -8.48 37.56
CA SER A 4 20.55 -8.89 36.30
C SER A 4 20.25 -7.65 35.47
N ALA A 5 20.99 -7.44 34.38
CA ALA A 5 20.67 -6.47 33.36
C ALA A 5 19.65 -7.13 32.41
N THR A 6 18.36 -6.98 32.70
CA THR A 6 17.31 -7.30 31.75
C THR A 6 17.40 -6.26 30.63
N SER A 7 18.11 -6.60 29.56
CA SER A 7 18.20 -5.74 28.37
C SER A 7 16.87 -5.80 27.63
N GLN A 8 15.97 -4.90 28.03
CA GLN A 8 14.71 -4.66 27.36
C GLN A 8 14.99 -3.80 26.12
N TYR A 9 15.54 -4.40 25.07
CA TYR A 9 15.58 -3.73 23.76
C TYR A 9 14.15 -3.65 23.21
N PRO A 10 13.59 -2.45 22.99
CA PRO A 10 12.20 -2.29 22.60
C PRO A 10 11.95 -2.80 21.18
N ALA A 11 10.77 -3.37 20.98
CA ALA A 11 10.28 -4.04 19.77
C ALA A 11 10.01 -3.10 18.57
N TYR A 12 10.95 -2.20 18.25
CA TYR A 12 10.97 -1.37 17.05
C TYR A 12 12.34 -1.49 16.35
N MET A 13 12.80 -2.72 16.08
CA MET A 13 13.81 -2.90 15.04
C MET A 13 13.11 -2.78 13.69
N GLY A 14 13.22 -1.62 13.06
CA GLY A 14 12.75 -1.43 11.69
C GLY A 14 13.30 -2.53 10.79
N LYS A 15 12.41 -3.18 10.02
CA LYS A 15 12.83 -4.20 9.06
C LYS A 15 13.61 -3.54 7.92
N THR A 16 14.79 -4.05 7.62
CA THR A 16 15.62 -3.56 6.53
C THR A 16 15.58 -4.53 5.36
N VAL A 17 15.58 -3.98 4.14
CA VAL A 17 15.65 -4.74 2.90
C VAL A 17 16.81 -4.16 2.09
N GLN A 18 17.68 -5.04 1.59
CA GLN A 18 18.73 -4.69 0.64
C GLN A 18 18.32 -5.18 -0.75
N ILE A 19 18.37 -4.29 -1.74
CA ILE A 19 18.17 -4.63 -3.14
C ILE A 19 19.56 -4.67 -3.78
N ARG A 20 19.93 -5.82 -4.34
CA ARG A 20 21.21 -6.06 -5.01
C ARG A 20 21.00 -6.12 -6.51
N ASP A 21 22.09 -5.85 -7.24
CA ASP A 21 22.13 -5.96 -8.71
C ASP A 21 21.00 -5.17 -9.39
N LEU A 22 20.73 -3.98 -8.86
CA LEU A 22 19.75 -3.06 -9.45
C LEU A 22 20.34 -2.46 -10.72
N ASP A 23 19.57 -2.53 -11.79
CA ASP A 23 19.92 -1.91 -13.06
C ASP A 23 20.26 -0.40 -12.90
N ASP A 24 21.32 0.05 -13.55
CA ASP A 24 21.86 1.41 -13.40
C ASP A 24 20.89 2.49 -13.89
N GLU A 25 20.12 2.20 -14.95
CA GLU A 25 19.10 3.10 -15.47
C GLU A 25 17.96 3.21 -14.45
N ALA A 26 17.49 2.08 -13.93
CA ALA A 26 16.47 2.06 -12.88
C ALA A 26 16.91 2.83 -11.64
N TYR A 27 18.16 2.66 -11.19
CA TYR A 27 18.72 3.43 -10.08
C TYR A 27 18.71 4.94 -10.36
N THR A 28 19.14 5.34 -11.55
CA THR A 28 19.21 6.75 -11.97
C THR A 28 17.83 7.41 -12.04
N VAL A 29 16.86 6.70 -12.62
CA VAL A 29 15.46 7.17 -12.69
C VAL A 29 14.87 7.35 -11.30
N MET A 30 15.04 6.36 -10.41
CA MET A 30 14.50 6.44 -9.04
C MET A 30 15.19 7.54 -8.22
N ARG A 31 16.51 7.71 -8.36
CA ARG A 31 17.24 8.80 -7.71
C ARG A 31 16.76 10.17 -8.17
N THR A 32 16.53 10.32 -9.48
CA THR A 32 16.01 11.57 -10.05
C THR A 32 14.62 11.89 -9.53
N ARG A 33 13.73 10.89 -9.45
CA ARG A 33 12.38 11.06 -8.90
C ARG A 33 12.42 11.41 -7.41
N ALA A 34 13.25 10.74 -6.62
CA ALA A 34 13.44 11.05 -5.21
C ALA A 34 13.89 12.50 -5.00
N ALA A 35 14.86 12.97 -5.80
CA ALA A 35 15.35 14.34 -5.75
C ALA A 35 14.26 15.37 -6.10
N ARG A 36 13.40 15.08 -7.09
CA ARG A 36 12.26 15.94 -7.46
C ARG A 36 11.23 16.09 -6.34
N GLU A 37 11.18 15.12 -5.42
CA GLU A 37 10.29 15.15 -4.25
C GLU A 37 11.02 15.54 -2.95
N HIS A 38 12.28 15.98 -3.05
CA HIS A 38 13.12 16.35 -1.90
C HIS A 38 13.28 15.21 -0.87
N LEU A 39 13.25 13.96 -1.34
CA LEU A 39 13.44 12.78 -0.51
C LEU A 39 14.81 12.13 -0.78
N SER A 40 15.35 11.46 0.23
CA SER A 40 16.43 10.50 -0.01
C SER A 40 15.90 9.33 -0.85
N LEU A 41 16.77 8.67 -1.60
CA LEU A 41 16.39 7.50 -2.40
C LEU A 41 15.76 6.40 -1.53
N SER A 42 16.32 6.13 -0.35
CA SER A 42 15.79 5.13 0.57
C SER A 42 14.41 5.50 1.12
N ALA A 43 14.18 6.78 1.44
CA ALA A 43 12.86 7.25 1.89
C ALA A 43 11.81 7.16 0.78
N TYR A 44 12.20 7.53 -0.45
CA TYR A 44 11.35 7.43 -1.63
C TYR A 44 10.94 5.98 -1.93
N LEU A 45 11.91 5.07 -1.99
CA LEU A 45 11.65 3.64 -2.22
C LEU A 45 10.82 3.02 -1.11
N ARG A 46 11.10 3.36 0.15
CA ARG A 46 10.28 2.90 1.30
C ARG A 46 8.81 3.31 1.12
N ARG A 47 8.56 4.59 0.81
CA ARG A 47 7.19 5.08 0.58
C ARG A 47 6.50 4.31 -0.55
N GLN A 48 7.23 4.03 -1.63
CA GLN A 48 6.68 3.31 -2.77
C GLN A 48 6.34 1.85 -2.44
N ILE A 49 7.22 1.16 -1.71
CA ILE A 49 6.98 -0.22 -1.23
C ILE A 49 5.80 -0.25 -0.25
N GLU A 50 5.74 0.68 0.70
CA GLU A 50 4.62 0.80 1.64
C GLU A 50 3.32 1.08 0.89
N SER A 51 3.33 1.96 -0.12
CA SER A 51 2.17 2.23 -0.96
C SER A 51 1.71 0.99 -1.74
N GLN A 52 2.66 0.21 -2.27
CA GLN A 52 2.35 -1.03 -2.97
C GLN A 52 1.77 -2.08 -2.01
N ALA A 53 2.35 -2.23 -0.83
CA ALA A 53 1.86 -3.17 0.19
C ALA A 53 0.46 -2.80 0.73
N ASN A 54 0.13 -1.50 0.74
CA ASN A 54 -1.20 -1.03 1.14
C ASN A 54 -2.23 -1.09 0.00
N SER A 55 -1.80 -1.35 -1.23
CA SER A 55 -2.70 -1.49 -2.38
C SER A 55 -3.07 -2.96 -2.55
N LEU A 56 -4.37 -3.25 -2.60
CA LEU A 56 -4.83 -4.58 -3.00
C LEU A 56 -4.38 -4.84 -4.45
N THR A 57 -3.85 -6.02 -4.70
CA THR A 57 -3.70 -6.50 -6.09
C THR A 57 -5.08 -6.59 -6.75
N MET A 58 -5.12 -6.60 -8.08
CA MET A 58 -6.39 -6.74 -8.80
C MET A 58 -7.12 -8.03 -8.42
N GLU A 59 -6.38 -9.12 -8.25
CA GLU A 59 -6.92 -10.41 -7.82
C GLU A 59 -7.53 -10.31 -6.42
N GLU A 60 -6.82 -9.73 -5.45
CA GLU A 60 -7.33 -9.55 -4.09
C GLU A 60 -8.52 -8.59 -4.05
N LEU A 61 -8.53 -7.57 -4.91
CA LEU A 61 -9.63 -6.64 -5.06
C LEU A 61 -10.88 -7.34 -5.59
N LEU A 62 -10.75 -8.18 -6.63
CA LEU A 62 -11.83 -8.97 -7.18
C LEU A 62 -12.34 -9.99 -6.16
N ALA A 63 -11.45 -10.73 -5.51
CA ALA A 63 -11.81 -11.68 -4.44
C ALA A 63 -12.52 -10.97 -3.27
N ARG A 64 -12.12 -9.74 -2.94
CA ARG A 64 -12.81 -8.91 -1.94
C ARG A 64 -14.18 -8.46 -2.44
N ALA A 65 -14.32 -8.09 -3.71
CA ALA A 65 -15.60 -7.72 -4.30
C ALA A 65 -16.58 -8.90 -4.31
N ASP A 66 -16.12 -10.09 -4.69
CA ASP A 66 -16.92 -11.32 -4.72
C ASP A 66 -17.36 -11.73 -3.31
N ARG A 67 -16.47 -11.64 -2.32
CA ARG A 67 -16.86 -11.84 -0.92
C ARG A 67 -17.95 -10.86 -0.48
N ARG A 68 -17.85 -9.58 -0.84
CA ARG A 68 -18.89 -8.60 -0.50
C ARG A 68 -20.23 -8.92 -1.16
N ARG A 69 -20.23 -9.27 -2.45
CA ARG A 69 -21.44 -9.72 -3.18
C ARG A 69 -22.07 -10.95 -2.52
N ALA A 70 -21.26 -11.94 -2.15
CA ALA A 70 -21.74 -13.15 -1.48
C ALA A 70 -22.40 -12.87 -0.12
N HIS A 71 -21.99 -11.80 0.56
CA HIS A 71 -22.59 -11.35 1.83
C HIS A 71 -23.74 -10.34 1.62
N GLY A 72 -24.28 -10.23 0.40
CA GLY A 72 -25.36 -9.29 0.07
C GLY A 72 -24.94 -7.82 0.08
N MET A 73 -23.64 -7.54 0.23
CA MET A 73 -23.09 -6.19 0.18
C MET A 73 -22.64 -5.86 -1.24
N GLY A 74 -23.54 -5.26 -2.00
CA GLY A 74 -23.26 -4.77 -3.35
C GLY A 74 -24.48 -4.04 -3.91
N THR A 75 -24.24 -3.07 -4.78
CA THR A 75 -25.30 -2.40 -5.52
C THR A 75 -25.47 -3.10 -6.86
N THR A 76 -26.69 -3.49 -7.21
CA THR A 76 -26.96 -4.05 -8.53
C THR A 76 -26.99 -2.95 -9.59
N PRO A 77 -26.74 -3.25 -10.88
CA PRO A 77 -26.87 -2.27 -11.96
C PRO A 77 -28.24 -1.57 -11.98
N GLU A 78 -29.31 -2.28 -11.61
CA GLU A 78 -30.66 -1.76 -11.52
C GLU A 78 -30.77 -0.71 -10.41
N GLN A 79 -30.24 -1.01 -9.22
CA GLN A 79 -30.21 -0.05 -8.10
C GLN A 79 -29.40 1.21 -8.42
N ILE A 80 -28.30 1.07 -9.19
CA ILE A 80 -27.55 2.23 -9.70
C ILE A 80 -28.42 3.05 -10.66
N THR A 81 -29.06 2.38 -11.61
CA THR A 81 -29.90 3.05 -12.62
C THR A 81 -31.09 3.76 -11.99
N ASP A 82 -31.72 3.14 -10.99
CA ASP A 82 -32.85 3.71 -10.25
C ASP A 82 -32.41 4.91 -9.41
N GLY A 83 -31.26 4.84 -8.74
CA GLY A 83 -30.69 5.99 -8.03
C GLY A 83 -30.38 7.17 -8.96
N VAL A 84 -29.82 6.91 -10.14
CA VAL A 84 -29.55 7.93 -11.16
C VAL A 84 -30.84 8.53 -11.74
N ARG A 85 -31.89 7.71 -11.94
CA ARG A 85 -33.20 8.19 -12.41
C ARG A 85 -33.86 9.07 -11.34
N ALA A 86 -33.82 8.67 -10.07
CA ALA A 86 -34.36 9.45 -8.96
C ALA A 86 -33.69 10.81 -8.84
N ALA A 87 -32.35 10.88 -8.92
CA ALA A 87 -31.59 12.13 -8.82
C ALA A 87 -31.81 13.11 -10.00
N ARG A 88 -32.41 12.66 -11.11
CA ARG A 88 -32.76 13.52 -12.26
C ARG A 88 -34.20 14.03 -12.22
N HIS A 89 -35.01 13.50 -11.31
CA HIS A 89 -36.42 13.87 -11.16
C HIS A 89 -36.68 14.81 -9.97
N ASP A 90 -35.62 15.22 -9.26
CA ASP A 90 -35.58 16.37 -8.33
C ASP A 90 -35.07 17.63 -9.06
#